data_AF-A0A534STS9-F1
#
_entry.id   AF-A0A534STS9-F1
#
_cell.length_a   1.000
_cell.length_b   1.000
_cell.length_c   1.000
_cell.angle_alpha   90.00
_cell.angle_beta   90.00
_cell.angle_gamma   90.00
#
_symmetry.space_group_name_H-M   'P 1'
#
loop_
_entity.id
_entity.type
_entity.pdbx_description
1 polymer ?
#
loop_
_entity_poly.entity_id
_entity_poly.type
_entity_poly.pdbx_seq_one_letter_code
_entity_poly.pdbx_strand_id
1 'polypeptide(L)'
;MLPRASEGECKILARFFGWSGCTRFEGTSIQSKIERKMKKIALDDILGFAAYEKVRQQFRDDIIDKKKRRRVAVGDKISIVFENRDTVIFQIQEMLRAERIADLDKIREEIEVYNELIPSPGELSATLFIEIEDQAHLREDLLKFLGIDESVYFRVGAHSIQGRFEEGRSKEDKISAVQYG
;
A
#
# COMPACT_ATOMS: atom_id res chain seq x y z
N MET A 1 -0.42 -2.30 -20.08
CA MET A 1 -1.74 -2.32 -19.42
C MET A 1 -1.56 -2.70 -17.96
N LEU A 2 -1.54 -1.72 -17.01
CA LEU A 2 -1.64 -2.04 -15.57
C LEU A 2 -2.73 -3.07 -15.42
N PRO A 3 -2.53 -4.15 -14.63
CA PRO A 3 -3.71 -4.87 -14.22
C PRO A 3 -4.58 -3.77 -13.60
N ARG A 4 -5.73 -3.50 -14.23
CA ARG A 4 -6.90 -3.10 -13.45
C ARG A 4 -6.86 -4.05 -12.26
N ALA A 5 -7.06 -3.56 -11.04
CA ALA A 5 -7.51 -4.46 -9.99
C ALA A 5 -8.60 -5.29 -10.68
N SER A 6 -8.33 -6.58 -10.89
CA SER A 6 -9.34 -7.48 -11.43
C SER A 6 -10.52 -7.26 -10.51
N GLU A 7 -11.71 -7.09 -11.08
CA GLU A 7 -12.87 -6.51 -10.39
C GLU A 7 -13.32 -7.28 -9.13
N GLY A 8 -12.61 -8.35 -8.71
CA GLY A 8 -12.77 -9.12 -7.47
C GLY A 8 -11.59 -9.14 -6.48
N GLU A 9 -10.64 -8.21 -6.51
CA GLU A 9 -9.66 -8.05 -5.41
C GLU A 9 -10.19 -7.08 -4.34
N CYS A 10 -10.09 -7.43 -3.05
CA CYS A 10 -10.40 -6.55 -1.93
C CYS A 10 -9.17 -6.00 -1.21
N LYS A 11 -9.00 -4.68 -1.16
CA LYS A 11 -7.84 -4.02 -0.55
C LYS A 11 -8.15 -3.49 0.85
N ILE A 12 -7.34 -3.89 1.82
CA ILE A 12 -7.42 -3.41 3.20
C ILE A 12 -6.02 -3.01 3.66
N LEU A 13 -5.88 -1.81 4.23
CA LEU A 13 -4.58 -1.33 4.72
C LEU A 13 -4.31 -1.82 6.14
N ALA A 14 -3.12 -2.37 6.36
CA ALA A 14 -2.61 -2.79 7.65
C ALA A 14 -1.26 -2.13 7.96
N ARG A 15 -1.12 -1.62 9.19
CA ARG A 15 0.13 -1.05 9.71
C ARG A 15 0.64 -1.86 10.90
N PHE A 16 1.93 -2.12 10.94
CA PHE A 16 2.56 -2.82 12.06
C PHE A 16 3.50 -1.86 12.79
N PHE A 17 3.28 -1.70 14.09
CA PHE A 17 4.07 -0.83 14.97
C PHE A 17 4.85 -1.66 15.97
N GLY A 18 6.14 -1.35 16.12
CA GLY A 18 6.90 -1.79 17.29
C GLY A 18 8.04 -2.75 16.97
N TRP A 19 9.20 -2.19 16.69
CA TRP A 19 10.48 -2.80 17.02
C TRP A 19 11.49 -1.68 17.33
N SER A 20 11.83 -1.51 18.60
CA SER A 20 12.86 -0.57 19.08
C SER A 20 14.25 -1.21 19.21
N GLY A 21 14.49 -2.31 18.49
CA GLY A 21 15.78 -2.99 18.44
C GLY A 21 16.64 -2.31 17.39
N CYS A 22 17.32 -1.25 17.79
CA CYS A 22 18.31 -0.56 17.00
C CYS A 22 19.47 -1.52 16.67
N THR A 23 19.43 -2.20 15.52
CA THR A 23 20.67 -2.63 14.88
C THR A 23 21.30 -1.40 14.25
N ARG A 24 22.29 -0.84 14.96
CA ARG A 24 23.18 0.20 14.44
C ARG A 24 23.95 -0.38 13.26
N PHE A 25 23.44 -0.20 12.05
CA PHE A 25 24.21 -0.40 10.83
C PHE A 25 25.11 0.84 10.64
N GLU A 26 26.38 0.72 10.96
CA GLU A 26 27.40 1.74 10.69
C GLU A 26 27.68 1.78 9.18
N GLY A 27 26.99 2.68 8.48
CA GLY A 27 27.16 2.93 7.06
C GLY A 27 26.29 4.08 6.58
N THR A 28 26.88 5.28 6.49
CA THR A 28 26.19 6.55 6.16
C THR A 28 25.39 6.50 4.84
N SER A 29 25.82 5.68 3.87
CA SER A 29 25.14 5.49 2.58
C SER A 29 23.87 4.62 2.68
N ILE A 30 23.85 3.62 3.58
CA ILE A 30 22.70 2.73 3.75
C ILE A 30 21.61 3.45 4.56
N GLN A 31 22.01 4.15 5.63
CA GLN A 31 21.10 4.96 6.45
C GLN A 31 20.40 6.04 5.60
N SER A 32 21.15 6.85 4.84
CA SER A 32 20.55 7.87 3.95
C SER A 32 19.66 7.29 2.83
N LYS A 33 19.92 6.06 2.39
CA LYS A 33 19.08 5.36 1.39
C LYS A 33 17.81 4.77 2.01
N ILE A 34 17.86 4.34 3.27
CA ILE A 34 16.70 3.88 4.04
C ILE A 34 15.84 5.08 4.44
N GLU A 35 16.43 6.16 4.94
CA GLU A 35 15.75 7.41 5.28
C GLU A 35 15.03 8.01 4.07
N ARG A 36 15.68 8.08 2.90
CA ARG A 36 14.99 8.50 1.66
C ARG A 36 13.79 7.63 1.30
N LYS A 37 13.82 6.33 1.62
CA LYS A 37 12.72 5.40 1.31
C LYS A 37 11.55 5.49 2.29
N MET A 38 11.74 6.11 3.45
CA MET A 38 10.70 6.37 4.46
C MET A 38 10.29 7.85 4.50
N LYS A 39 10.97 8.71 3.73
CA LYS A 39 10.58 10.12 3.59
C LYS A 39 9.21 10.22 2.92
N LYS A 40 8.30 10.98 3.54
CA LYS A 40 7.03 11.37 2.94
C LYS A 40 7.21 11.97 1.55
N ILE A 41 6.20 11.80 0.73
CA ILE A 41 6.12 12.32 -0.63
C ILE A 41 5.78 13.81 -0.53
N ALA A 42 6.50 14.61 -1.30
CA ALA A 42 6.26 16.04 -1.47
C ALA A 42 5.86 16.31 -2.94
N LEU A 43 5.39 17.52 -3.20
CA LEU A 43 4.98 17.94 -4.54
C LEU A 43 6.11 17.75 -5.58
N ASP A 44 7.37 18.01 -5.19
CA ASP A 44 8.55 17.88 -6.05
C ASP A 44 8.83 16.42 -6.49
N ASP A 45 8.20 15.43 -5.85
CA ASP A 45 8.28 14.03 -6.25
C ASP A 45 7.25 13.67 -7.32
N ILE A 46 6.30 14.56 -7.61
CA ILE A 46 5.21 14.35 -8.56
C ILE A 46 5.55 15.02 -9.89
N LEU A 47 5.79 14.20 -10.90
CA LEU A 47 5.87 14.61 -12.30
C LEU A 47 4.52 15.12 -12.80
N GLY A 48 4.54 16.20 -13.60
CA GLY A 48 3.37 16.63 -14.36
C GLY A 48 3.02 15.66 -15.49
N PHE A 49 1.77 15.71 -15.99
CA PHE A 49 1.22 14.72 -16.92
C PHE A 49 2.10 14.38 -18.12
N ALA A 50 2.62 15.39 -18.82
CA ALA A 50 3.43 15.16 -20.02
C ALA A 50 4.77 14.47 -19.71
N ALA A 51 5.35 14.74 -18.54
CA ALA A 51 6.57 14.08 -18.09
C ALA A 51 6.28 12.66 -17.60
N TYR A 52 5.20 12.49 -16.83
CA TYR A 52 4.78 11.18 -16.34
C TYR A 52 4.45 10.23 -17.48
N GLU A 53 3.68 10.65 -18.49
CA GLU A 53 3.28 9.77 -19.61
C GLU A 53 4.48 9.19 -20.37
N LYS A 54 5.57 9.96 -20.50
CA LYS A 54 6.81 9.50 -21.16
C LYS A 54 7.50 8.36 -20.41
N VAL A 55 7.44 8.36 -19.08
CA VAL A 55 8.13 7.37 -18.23
C VAL A 55 7.19 6.32 -17.66
N ARG A 56 5.87 6.51 -17.81
CA ARG A 56 4.82 5.72 -17.16
C ARG A 56 4.99 4.22 -17.35
N GLN A 57 5.26 3.78 -18.57
CA GLN A 57 5.36 2.35 -18.86
C GLN A 57 6.59 1.73 -18.19
N GLN A 58 7.75 2.40 -18.23
CA GLN A 58 8.94 1.94 -17.52
C GLN A 58 8.73 1.93 -16.01
N PHE A 59 8.19 3.02 -15.46
CA PHE A 59 7.97 3.14 -14.02
C PHE A 59 7.00 2.08 -13.52
N ARG A 60 5.94 1.82 -14.28
CA ARG A 60 5.01 0.72 -14.03
C ARG A 60 5.70 -0.63 -13.95
N ASP A 61 6.57 -0.95 -14.91
CA ASP A 61 7.23 -2.25 -14.97
C ASP A 61 8.19 -2.42 -13.77
N ASP A 62 8.90 -1.35 -13.40
CA ASP A 62 9.70 -1.31 -12.17
C ASP A 62 8.86 -1.54 -10.90
N ILE A 63 7.65 -0.97 -10.84
CA ILE A 63 6.73 -1.14 -9.70
C ILE A 63 6.21 -2.58 -9.62
N ILE A 64 5.90 -3.21 -10.75
CA ILE A 64 5.49 -4.62 -10.78
C ILE A 64 6.60 -5.50 -10.19
N ASP A 65 7.84 -5.29 -10.60
CA ASP A 65 8.97 -6.08 -10.11
C ASP A 65 9.33 -5.77 -8.65
N LYS A 66 9.11 -4.54 -8.19
CA LYS A 66 9.20 -4.20 -6.76
C LYS A 66 8.08 -4.88 -5.94
N LYS A 67 6.84 -4.87 -6.43
CA LYS A 67 5.69 -5.49 -5.75
C LYS A 67 5.82 -7.01 -5.68
N LYS A 68 6.33 -7.68 -6.73
CA LYS A 68 6.60 -9.13 -6.72
C LYS A 68 7.48 -9.55 -5.53
N ARG A 69 8.53 -8.78 -5.24
CA ARG A 69 9.46 -9.05 -4.11
C ARG A 69 8.91 -8.67 -2.73
N ARG A 70 7.77 -7.99 -2.69
CA ARG A 70 7.14 -7.45 -1.49
C ARG A 70 5.77 -8.06 -1.20
N ARG A 71 5.32 -8.97 -2.07
CA ARG A 71 4.07 -9.71 -1.93
C ARG A 71 4.34 -11.01 -1.19
N VAL A 72 3.55 -11.27 -0.16
CA VAL A 72 3.56 -12.50 0.62
C VAL A 72 2.16 -13.11 0.54
N ALA A 73 2.06 -14.33 0.04
CA ALA A 73 0.80 -15.08 0.09
C ALA A 73 0.58 -15.63 1.52
N VAL A 74 -0.67 -15.58 1.98
CA VAL A 74 -1.12 -16.09 3.28
C VAL A 74 -2.28 -17.05 3.02
N GLY A 75 -1.95 -18.34 2.88
CA GLY A 75 -2.91 -19.32 2.38
C GLY A 75 -3.30 -19.05 0.93
N ASP A 76 -4.51 -19.47 0.55
CA ASP A 76 -4.91 -19.54 -0.86
C ASP A 76 -5.63 -18.29 -1.36
N LYS A 77 -6.20 -17.48 -0.46
CA LYS A 77 -7.08 -16.35 -0.80
C LYS A 77 -6.57 -14.99 -0.37
N ILE A 78 -5.46 -14.92 0.36
CA ILE A 78 -4.94 -13.67 0.90
C ILE A 78 -3.53 -13.45 0.40
N SER A 79 -3.25 -12.22 -0.03
CA SER A 79 -1.88 -11.77 -0.24
C SER A 79 -1.65 -10.41 0.41
N ILE A 80 -0.45 -10.19 0.95
CA ILE A 80 -0.06 -8.94 1.61
C ILE A 80 1.08 -8.32 0.82
N VAL A 81 0.98 -7.04 0.47
CA VAL A 81 2.04 -6.28 -0.21
C VAL A 81 2.57 -5.19 0.71
N PHE A 82 3.85 -5.28 1.09
CA PHE A 82 4.49 -4.24 1.88
C PHE A 82 4.77 -2.99 1.03
N GLU A 83 4.18 -1.87 1.41
CA GLU A 83 4.26 -0.62 0.67
C GLU A 83 5.60 0.09 0.88
N ASN A 84 5.96 0.96 -0.07
CA ASN A 84 7.09 1.85 0.04
C ASN A 84 6.84 3.13 -0.75
N ARG A 85 7.79 4.07 -0.65
CA ARG A 85 7.71 5.34 -1.37
C ARG A 85 7.45 5.21 -2.87
N ASP A 86 8.12 4.27 -3.54
CA ASP A 86 7.95 4.10 -4.98
C ASP A 86 6.53 3.62 -5.33
N THR A 87 5.98 2.66 -4.59
CA THR A 87 4.63 2.14 -4.83
C THR A 87 3.58 3.21 -4.58
N VAL A 88 3.77 4.05 -3.57
CA VAL A 88 2.84 5.13 -3.24
C VAL A 88 2.94 6.28 -4.26
N ILE A 89 4.15 6.70 -4.68
CA ILE A 89 4.30 7.70 -5.75
C ILE A 89 3.59 7.24 -7.02
N PHE A 90 3.74 5.96 -7.36
CA PHE A 90 3.07 5.38 -8.52
C PHE A 90 1.53 5.42 -8.38
N GLN A 91 0.99 5.15 -7.20
CA GLN A 91 -0.45 5.25 -6.95
C GLN A 91 -0.96 6.68 -7.07
N ILE A 92 -0.27 7.66 -6.48
CA ILE A 92 -0.61 9.08 -6.63
C ILE A 92 -0.62 9.48 -8.10
N GLN A 93 0.43 9.14 -8.84
CA GLN A 93 0.52 9.46 -10.27
C GLN A 93 -0.60 8.85 -11.11
N GLU A 94 -0.94 7.58 -10.87
CA GLU A 94 -2.07 6.95 -11.56
C GLU A 94 -3.41 7.59 -11.19
N MET A 95 -3.60 7.99 -9.93
CA MET A 95 -4.80 8.69 -9.47
C MET A 95 -4.95 10.05 -10.17
N LEU A 96 -3.93 10.90 -10.07
CA LEU A 96 -3.93 12.22 -10.72
C LEU A 96 -4.18 12.11 -12.23
N ARG A 97 -3.62 11.10 -12.89
CA ARG A 97 -3.80 10.86 -14.33
C ARG A 97 -5.21 10.39 -14.68
N ALA A 98 -5.76 9.44 -13.91
CA ALA A 98 -7.09 8.90 -14.16
C ALA A 98 -8.17 9.98 -13.99
N GLU A 99 -8.06 10.77 -12.92
CA GLU A 99 -9.00 11.84 -12.56
C GLU A 99 -8.67 13.20 -13.20
N ARG A 100 -7.56 13.29 -13.95
CA ARG A 100 -7.06 14.51 -14.60
C ARG A 100 -6.90 15.69 -13.62
N ILE A 101 -6.43 15.41 -12.41
CA ILE A 101 -6.22 16.42 -11.37
C ILE A 101 -4.93 17.21 -11.68
N ALA A 102 -5.10 18.45 -12.12
CA ALA A 102 -4.00 19.38 -12.41
C ALA A 102 -3.84 20.50 -11.36
N ASP A 103 -4.85 20.67 -10.51
CA ASP A 103 -4.88 21.71 -9.48
C ASP A 103 -3.90 21.36 -8.35
N LEU A 104 -3.04 22.31 -7.98
CA LEU A 104 -1.97 22.06 -7.01
C LEU A 104 -2.48 21.77 -5.60
N ASP A 105 -3.60 22.36 -5.20
CA ASP A 105 -4.16 22.14 -3.86
C ASP A 105 -4.77 20.75 -3.78
N LYS A 106 -5.52 20.34 -4.81
CA LYS A 106 -6.00 18.95 -4.93
C LYS A 106 -4.87 17.93 -5.00
N ILE A 107 -3.77 18.24 -5.69
CA ILE A 107 -2.59 17.36 -5.72
C ILE A 107 -2.01 17.19 -4.31
N ARG A 108 -1.95 18.27 -3.51
CA ARG A 108 -1.47 18.19 -2.12
C ARG A 108 -2.39 17.35 -1.25
N GLU A 109 -3.70 17.51 -1.39
CA GLU A 109 -4.71 16.68 -0.69
C GLU A 109 -4.49 15.19 -0.99
N GLU A 110 -4.34 14.82 -2.27
CA GLU A 110 -4.03 13.44 -2.66
C GLU A 110 -2.69 12.96 -2.07
N ILE A 111 -1.64 13.79 -2.11
CA ILE A 111 -0.35 13.45 -1.52
C ILE A 111 -0.49 13.17 -0.01
N GLU A 112 -1.29 13.96 0.71
CA GLU A 112 -1.51 13.78 2.15
C GLU A 112 -2.20 12.46 2.45
N VAL A 113 -3.28 12.14 1.74
CA VAL A 113 -4.01 10.86 1.86
C VAL A 113 -3.06 9.69 1.62
N TYR A 114 -2.34 9.68 0.50
CA TYR A 114 -1.45 8.56 0.16
C TYR A 114 -0.20 8.50 1.03
N ASN A 115 0.24 9.62 1.62
CA ASN A 115 1.36 9.64 2.56
C ASN A 115 1.10 8.79 3.80
N GLU A 116 -0.15 8.52 4.15
CA GLU A 116 -0.52 7.58 5.19
C GLU A 116 0.09 6.19 4.92
N LEU A 117 0.14 5.76 3.66
CA LEU A 117 0.74 4.47 3.27
C LEU A 117 2.25 4.38 3.50
N ILE A 118 2.94 5.52 3.68
CA ILE A 118 4.38 5.54 3.95
C ILE A 118 4.65 5.27 5.44
N PRO A 119 5.33 4.17 5.78
CA PRO A 119 5.62 3.84 7.18
C PRO A 119 6.56 4.88 7.81
N SER A 120 6.32 5.19 9.08
CA SER A 120 7.26 5.96 9.88
C SER A 120 8.47 5.09 10.31
N PRO A 121 9.54 5.68 10.85
CA PRO A 121 10.64 4.89 11.41
C PRO A 121 10.15 3.90 12.47
N GLY A 122 10.49 2.61 12.32
CA GLY A 122 10.05 1.55 13.24
C GLY A 122 8.67 0.94 12.93
N GLU A 123 8.08 1.31 11.79
CA GLU A 123 6.81 0.77 11.29
C GLU A 123 6.96 0.00 9.99
N LEU A 124 5.99 -0.87 9.72
CA LEU A 124 5.72 -1.42 8.39
C LEU A 124 4.31 -1.04 7.98
N SER A 125 4.13 -0.72 6.71
CA SER A 125 2.81 -0.52 6.09
C SER A 125 2.62 -1.55 5.00
N ALA A 126 1.44 -2.14 4.93
CA ALA A 126 1.12 -3.15 3.94
C ALA A 126 -0.34 -3.12 3.52
N THR A 127 -0.59 -3.38 2.24
CA THR A 127 -1.93 -3.57 1.70
C THR A 127 -2.23 -5.07 1.67
N LEU A 128 -3.28 -5.49 2.37
CA LEU A 128 -3.86 -6.83 2.30
C LEU A 128 -4.83 -6.89 1.12
N PHE A 129 -4.72 -7.97 0.35
CA PHE A 129 -5.55 -8.31 -0.80
C PHE A 129 -6.30 -9.59 -0.49
N ILE A 130 -7.62 -9.59 -0.67
CA ILE A 130 -8.45 -10.80 -0.68
C ILE A 130 -8.79 -11.11 -2.13
N GLU A 131 -8.42 -12.30 -2.58
CA GLU A 131 -8.68 -12.80 -3.93
C GLU A 131 -10.03 -13.54 -3.94
N ILE A 132 -10.99 -13.01 -4.70
CA ILE A 132 -12.33 -13.59 -4.85
C ILE A 132 -12.53 -13.95 -6.33
N GLU A 133 -12.65 -15.25 -6.59
CA GLU A 133 -12.73 -15.79 -7.95
C GLU A 133 -14.10 -15.57 -8.58
N ASP A 134 -15.17 -15.67 -7.79
CA ASP A 134 -16.55 -15.52 -8.27
C ASP A 134 -17.23 -14.27 -7.68
N GLN A 135 -17.46 -13.29 -8.57
CA GLN A 135 -18.19 -12.05 -8.28
C GLN A 135 -19.61 -12.29 -7.79
N ALA A 136 -20.28 -13.35 -8.26
CA ALA A 136 -21.67 -13.65 -7.89
C ALA A 136 -21.78 -13.93 -6.38
N HIS A 137 -20.72 -14.45 -5.77
CA HIS A 137 -20.63 -14.76 -4.36
C HIS A 137 -19.79 -13.75 -3.56
N LEU A 138 -19.47 -12.58 -4.14
CA LEU A 138 -18.58 -11.58 -3.55
C LEU A 138 -18.94 -11.27 -2.08
N ARG A 139 -20.22 -10.98 -1.80
CA ARG A 139 -20.67 -10.65 -0.45
C ARG A 139 -20.51 -11.82 0.52
N GLU A 140 -20.88 -13.02 0.10
CA GLU A 140 -20.78 -14.24 0.93
C GLU A 140 -19.33 -14.61 1.21
N ASP A 141 -18.45 -14.47 0.22
CA ASP A 141 -17.03 -14.71 0.36
C ASP A 141 -16.36 -13.67 1.24
N LEU A 142 -16.73 -12.40 1.13
CA LEU A 142 -16.24 -11.35 2.02
C LEU A 142 -16.65 -11.62 3.48
N LEU A 143 -17.89 -12.03 3.74
CA LEU A 143 -18.34 -12.33 5.11
C LEU A 143 -17.50 -13.42 5.81
N LYS A 144 -16.83 -14.31 5.06
CA LYS A 144 -15.91 -15.32 5.62
C LYS A 144 -14.63 -14.69 6.20
N PHE A 145 -14.32 -13.44 5.84
CA PHE A 145 -13.16 -12.69 6.31
C PHE A 145 -13.53 -11.61 7.34
N LEU A 146 -14.75 -11.64 7.90
CA LEU A 146 -15.11 -10.77 9.01
C LEU A 146 -14.16 -11.01 10.21
N GLY A 147 -13.61 -9.93 10.79
CA GLY A 147 -12.64 -10.00 11.88
C GLY A 147 -11.20 -10.31 11.44
N ILE A 148 -10.92 -10.32 10.13
CA ILE A 148 -9.54 -10.46 9.63
C ILE A 148 -8.64 -9.34 10.14
N ASP A 149 -9.17 -8.14 10.33
CA ASP A 149 -8.49 -6.97 10.85
C ASP A 149 -7.95 -7.17 12.27
N GLU A 150 -8.58 -8.02 13.07
CA GLU A 150 -8.08 -8.39 14.40
C GLU A 150 -7.08 -9.55 14.38
N SER A 151 -6.98 -10.26 13.25
CA SER A 151 -6.32 -11.56 13.17
C SER A 151 -4.98 -11.56 12.42
N VAL A 152 -4.53 -10.41 11.90
CA VAL A 152 -3.25 -10.32 11.17
C VAL A 152 -2.11 -9.99 12.12
N TYR A 153 -1.07 -10.82 12.11
CA TYR A 153 0.14 -10.63 12.90
C TYR A 153 1.41 -10.73 12.05
N PHE A 154 2.37 -9.85 12.31
CA PHE A 154 3.74 -9.96 11.82
C PHE A 154 4.62 -10.57 12.92
N ARG A 155 5.22 -11.73 12.64
CA ARG A 155 6.05 -12.47 13.60
C ARG A 155 7.49 -12.58 13.14
N VAL A 156 8.42 -12.21 14.03
CA VAL A 156 9.86 -12.37 13.85
C VAL A 156 10.45 -13.07 15.06
N GLY A 157 10.88 -14.32 14.89
CA GLY A 157 11.31 -15.16 16.02
C GLY A 157 10.20 -15.30 17.06
N ALA A 158 10.50 -14.94 18.31
CA ALA A 158 9.55 -14.96 19.41
C ALA A 158 8.65 -13.71 19.50
N HIS A 159 8.94 -12.66 18.72
CA HIS A 159 8.18 -11.41 18.76
C HIS A 159 7.03 -11.44 17.77
N SER A 160 5.85 -11.01 18.21
CA SER A 160 4.63 -10.95 17.40
C SER A 160 4.01 -9.57 17.55
N ILE A 161 3.71 -8.92 16.43
CA ILE A 161 3.13 -7.58 16.36
C ILE A 161 1.80 -7.69 15.62
N GLN A 162 0.71 -7.27 16.25
CA GLN A 162 -0.59 -7.23 15.59
C GLN A 162 -0.65 -6.08 14.58
N GLY A 163 -1.28 -6.33 13.44
CA GLY A 163 -1.60 -5.30 12.47
C GLY A 163 -2.67 -4.36 13.02
N ARG A 164 -2.50 -3.07 12.79
CA ARG A 164 -3.50 -2.02 13.03
C ARG A 164 -4.09 -1.64 11.70
N PHE A 165 -5.40 -1.83 11.59
CA PHE A 165 -6.17 -1.45 10.41
C PHE A 165 -6.74 -0.05 10.63
N GLU A 166 -6.89 0.72 9.56
CA GLU A 166 -7.39 2.09 9.69
C GLU A 166 -8.90 2.10 10.00
N GLU A 167 -9.27 2.74 11.12
CA GLU A 167 -10.62 2.79 11.65
C GLU A 167 -11.57 3.56 10.70
N GLY A 168 -12.81 3.09 10.55
CA GLY A 168 -13.82 3.71 9.69
C GLY A 168 -13.96 3.12 8.28
N ARG A 169 -13.07 2.21 7.88
CA ARG A 169 -13.15 1.47 6.59
C ARG A 169 -13.80 0.08 6.70
N SER A 170 -14.13 -0.33 7.92
CA SER A 170 -14.86 -1.55 8.30
C SER A 170 -16.12 -1.18 9.11
N LYS A 171 -17.12 -0.59 8.45
CA LYS A 171 -18.49 -0.59 9.01
C LYS A 171 -19.19 -1.89 8.61
N GLU A 172 -19.99 -2.41 9.54
CA GLU A 172 -20.70 -3.70 9.69
C GLU A 172 -21.29 -4.42 8.45
N ASP A 173 -21.08 -3.96 7.22
CA ASP A 173 -21.61 -4.59 6.01
C ASP A 173 -20.75 -4.42 4.74
N LYS A 174 -19.51 -3.90 4.83
CA LYS A 174 -18.69 -3.61 3.64
C LYS A 174 -17.19 -3.84 3.83
N ILE A 175 -16.75 -5.09 3.73
CA ILE A 175 -15.37 -5.38 3.33
C ILE A 175 -15.28 -5.00 1.85
N SER A 176 -14.57 -3.92 1.51
CA SER A 176 -14.77 -3.25 0.21
C SER A 176 -13.65 -3.54 -0.78
N ALA A 177 -14.02 -4.04 -1.96
CA ALA A 177 -13.11 -4.46 -3.03
C ALA A 177 -11.97 -3.44 -3.30
N VAL A 178 -12.27 -2.15 -3.35
CA VAL A 178 -11.23 -1.13 -3.43
C VAL A 178 -11.70 0.08 -2.64
N GLN A 179 -10.94 0.50 -1.63
CA GLN A 179 -11.15 1.79 -0.98
C GLN A 179 -9.81 2.52 -0.84
N TYR A 180 -9.76 3.69 -1.46
CA TYR A 180 -8.82 4.77 -1.15
C TYR A 180 -9.63 5.88 -0.51
N GLY A 181 -9.10 6.47 0.54
CA GLY A 181 -9.66 7.62 1.26
C GLY A 181 -8.78 7.92 2.43
#